data_AF-A0A521V3Y2-F1
#
_entry.id   AF-A0A521V3Y2-F1
#
_cell.length_a   1.000
_cell.length_b   1.000
_cell.length_c   1.000
_cell.angle_alpha   90.00
_cell.angle_beta   90.00
_cell.angle_gamma   90.00
#
_symmetry.space_group_name_H-M   'P 1'
#
loop_
_entity.id
_entity.type
_entity.pdbx_description
1 polymer ?
#
loop_
_entity_poly.entity_id
_entity_poly.type
_entity_poly.pdbx_seq_one_letter_code
_entity_poly.pdbx_strand_id
1 'polypeptide(L)'
;MNGATMLAAAAARRERRVMLAACLLFAGLAAGLWLGGASARIPDLGLIQLAILALPTFWLWLGWFPRLLVLHAHAQALRVPRMAAYAGATLLAAAGVTIMLPAIVLSFGGTPMWVSAGVLACIAGAALLMAVLPRGMSGLVGFVPLAFAAIGDHLDGMLDWPRALPLLACLLALLVAWRWLRIQRRPGDWSEPGWQQPLVFAMARSGGLFGRGDLLDTRAQTASLPRWLRLVDDLGSLRPGQSRTLRVLLGGIFAPIGWRQRLVLGALYLGVLALVWRQSVSDGDSPWQMLMFAGLVSGGILLLGPFALRVQALQQEHGGEMAELALLPGWGDARQARARLLRTIARVYANWCLAMAVVMAWGAAMTGQPAVVALALLSTAAMAVLGAAMWLRPLAGQPWNLDAWTAAPVLLLGPPLLGATVVAFDGALLVEPMLAAWAVLLACGALLAVRAWRRFESRAQPFLMY
;
A
#
# COMPACT_ATOMS: atom_id res chain seq x y z
N MET A 1 31.76 6.77 -10.91
CA MET A 1 30.36 7.01 -10.50
C MET A 1 30.19 6.36 -9.13
N ASN A 2 29.95 7.13 -8.08
CA ASN A 2 29.96 6.62 -6.69
C ASN A 2 28.55 6.14 -6.30
N GLY A 3 28.40 5.24 -5.33
CA GLY A 3 27.09 4.67 -4.95
C GLY A 3 26.01 5.72 -4.63
N ALA A 4 26.39 6.85 -4.02
CA ALA A 4 25.50 7.98 -3.78
C ALA A 4 24.89 8.56 -5.07
N THR A 5 25.67 8.66 -6.14
CA THR A 5 25.18 9.13 -7.45
C THR A 5 24.22 8.13 -8.10
N MET A 6 24.41 6.83 -7.87
CA MET A 6 23.47 5.79 -8.31
C MET A 6 22.15 5.84 -7.55
N LEU A 7 22.18 5.95 -6.22
CA LEU A 7 20.96 6.12 -5.42
C LEU A 7 20.21 7.40 -5.80
N ALA A 8 20.95 8.47 -6.11
CA ALA A 8 20.40 9.72 -6.58
C ALA A 8 19.75 9.61 -7.97
N ALA A 9 20.30 8.80 -8.86
CA ALA A 9 19.76 8.54 -10.19
C ALA A 9 18.59 7.55 -10.17
N ALA A 10 18.54 6.64 -9.20
CA ALA A 10 17.51 5.63 -9.07
C ALA A 10 16.13 6.19 -8.67
N ALA A 11 16.07 7.41 -8.12
CA ALA A 11 14.80 8.03 -7.74
C ALA A 11 14.72 9.52 -8.05
N ALA A 12 13.52 9.98 -8.40
CA ALA A 12 13.28 11.39 -8.66
C ALA A 12 13.64 12.21 -7.41
N ARG A 13 14.19 13.42 -7.60
CA ARG A 13 14.65 14.28 -6.50
C ARG A 13 13.58 14.47 -5.40
N ARG A 14 12.30 14.50 -5.79
CA ARG A 14 11.17 14.65 -4.88
C ARG A 14 10.84 13.38 -4.10
N GLU A 15 10.82 12.21 -4.75
CA GLU A 15 10.64 10.90 -4.08
C GLU A 15 11.73 10.66 -3.04
N ARG A 16 12.98 11.03 -3.37
CA ARG A 16 14.11 10.95 -2.43
C ARG A 16 13.86 11.79 -1.18
N ARG A 17 13.43 13.04 -1.34
CA ARG A 17 13.11 13.94 -0.22
C ARG A 17 11.99 13.36 0.64
N VAL A 18 10.96 12.79 0.02
CA VAL A 18 9.82 12.19 0.73
C VAL A 18 10.23 10.95 1.51
N MET A 19 10.95 10.03 0.88
CA MET A 19 11.38 8.81 1.57
C MET A 19 12.39 9.12 2.68
N LEU A 20 13.29 10.08 2.47
CA LEU A 20 14.20 10.55 3.52
C LEU A 20 13.42 11.21 4.67
N ALA A 21 12.45 12.08 4.38
CA ALA A 21 11.60 12.69 5.40
C ALA A 21 10.81 11.64 6.18
N ALA A 22 10.28 10.62 5.51
CA ALA A 22 9.66 9.47 6.17
C ALA A 22 10.67 8.72 7.07
N CYS A 23 11.83 8.33 6.55
CA CYS A 23 12.84 7.64 7.35
C CYS A 23 13.25 8.45 8.59
N LEU A 24 13.44 9.76 8.44
CA LEU A 24 13.76 10.67 9.54
C LEU A 24 12.60 10.79 10.54
N LEU A 25 11.36 10.82 10.08
CA LEU A 25 10.18 10.84 10.93
C LEU A 25 10.09 9.55 11.77
N PHE A 26 10.20 8.37 11.14
CA PHE A 26 10.12 7.09 11.84
C PHE A 26 11.31 6.88 12.79
N ALA A 27 12.52 7.31 12.39
CA ALA A 27 13.68 7.32 13.27
C ALA A 27 13.47 8.27 14.46
N GLY A 28 12.91 9.46 14.22
CA GLY A 28 12.57 10.42 15.27
C GLY A 28 11.50 9.90 16.22
N LEU A 29 10.48 9.20 15.73
CA LEU A 29 9.46 8.54 16.55
C LEU A 29 10.08 7.42 17.40
N ALA A 30 10.92 6.56 16.81
CA ALA A 30 11.61 5.51 17.55
C ALA A 30 12.54 6.10 18.64
N ALA A 31 13.27 7.18 18.32
CA ALA A 31 14.12 7.88 19.27
C ALA A 31 13.33 8.58 20.38
N GLY A 32 12.21 9.24 20.05
CA GLY A 32 11.32 9.87 21.02
C GLY A 32 10.73 8.85 21.99
N LEU A 33 10.32 7.68 21.49
CA LEU A 33 9.89 6.56 22.33
C LEU A 33 11.01 6.00 23.19
N TRP A 34 12.25 5.99 22.70
CA TRP A 34 13.40 5.58 23.51
C TRP A 34 13.63 6.54 24.69
N LEU A 35 13.62 7.85 24.41
CA LEU A 35 13.81 8.89 25.42
C LEU A 35 12.67 8.94 26.46
N GLY A 36 11.41 8.81 26.02
CA GLY A 36 10.25 8.80 26.92
C GLY A 36 10.00 7.44 27.59
N GLY A 37 10.35 6.34 26.94
CA GLY A 37 10.21 4.98 27.44
C GLY A 37 11.26 4.62 28.50
N ALA A 38 12.47 5.19 28.41
CA ALA A 38 13.51 5.05 29.44
C ALA A 38 13.03 5.53 30.82
N SER A 39 12.16 6.55 30.87
CA SER A 39 11.53 7.01 32.11
C SER A 39 10.34 6.15 32.57
N ALA A 40 9.66 5.45 31.66
CA ALA A 40 8.37 4.80 31.92
C ALA A 40 8.42 3.27 32.09
N ARG A 41 9.60 2.61 31.93
CA ARG A 41 9.79 1.14 32.01
C ARG A 41 8.72 0.36 31.24
N ILE A 42 8.48 0.76 29.99
CA ILE A 42 7.49 0.11 29.13
C ILE A 42 8.00 -1.30 28.79
N PRO A 43 7.29 -2.38 29.16
CA PRO A 43 7.65 -3.73 28.72
C PRO A 43 7.63 -3.78 27.18
N ASP A 44 8.57 -4.52 26.59
CA ASP A 44 8.64 -4.74 25.14
C ASP A 44 8.86 -3.50 24.25
N LEU A 45 9.36 -2.40 24.83
CA LEU A 45 9.72 -1.17 24.10
C LEU A 45 10.57 -1.45 22.84
N GLY A 46 11.48 -2.41 22.91
CA GLY A 46 12.32 -2.83 21.79
C GLY A 46 11.56 -3.40 20.60
N LEU A 47 10.48 -4.16 20.84
CA LEU A 47 9.61 -4.70 19.80
C LEU A 47 8.77 -3.61 19.13
N ILE A 48 8.28 -2.65 19.91
CA ILE A 48 7.55 -1.48 19.39
C ILE A 48 8.47 -0.66 18.48
N GLN A 49 9.70 -0.38 18.93
CA GLN A 49 10.69 0.34 18.12
C GLN A 49 11.07 -0.43 16.85
N LEU A 50 11.21 -1.75 16.94
CA LEU A 50 11.47 -2.61 15.79
C LEU A 50 10.32 -2.53 14.77
N ALA A 51 9.07 -2.56 15.21
CA ALA A 51 7.90 -2.42 14.34
C ALA A 51 7.85 -1.04 13.64
N ILE A 52 8.24 0.03 14.35
CA ILE A 52 8.32 1.38 13.79
C ILE A 52 9.40 1.46 12.70
N LEU A 53 10.57 0.87 12.93
CA LEU A 53 11.70 0.89 11.98
C LEU A 53 11.54 -0.12 10.83
N ALA A 54 10.74 -1.17 11.04
CA ALA A 54 10.33 -2.14 10.02
C ALA A 54 9.60 -1.48 8.84
N LEU A 55 8.74 -0.51 9.11
CA LEU A 55 7.94 0.18 8.09
C LEU A 55 8.75 0.92 7.03
N PRO A 56 9.61 1.89 7.37
CA PRO A 56 10.43 2.57 6.38
C PRO A 56 11.37 1.59 5.66
N THR A 57 11.84 0.55 6.36
CA THR A 57 12.63 -0.54 5.75
C THR A 57 11.84 -1.24 4.65
N PHE A 58 10.62 -1.70 4.93
CA PHE A 58 9.75 -2.32 3.95
C PHE A 58 9.57 -1.42 2.71
N TRP A 59 9.25 -0.13 2.91
CA TRP A 59 9.00 0.80 1.81
C TRP A 59 10.23 1.10 0.96
N LEU A 60 11.40 1.24 1.58
CA LEU A 60 12.67 1.40 0.87
C LEU A 60 12.96 0.21 -0.03
N TRP A 61 12.77 -1.01 0.51
CA TRP A 61 13.04 -2.27 -0.17
C TRP A 61 11.95 -2.69 -1.16
N LEU A 62 10.73 -2.15 -1.06
CA LEU A 62 9.66 -2.37 -2.04
C LEU A 62 9.69 -1.36 -3.19
N GLY A 63 10.05 -0.10 -2.93
CA GLY A 63 9.90 0.99 -3.90
C GLY A 63 11.18 1.57 -4.46
N TRP A 64 12.15 1.88 -3.61
CA TRP A 64 13.35 2.61 -4.04
C TRP A 64 14.47 1.65 -4.50
N PHE A 65 14.90 0.73 -3.64
CA PHE A 65 16.02 -0.15 -3.93
C PHE A 65 15.79 -1.15 -5.08
N PRO A 66 14.56 -1.64 -5.35
CA PRO A 66 14.31 -2.47 -6.53
C PRO A 66 14.69 -1.78 -7.85
N ARG A 67 14.72 -0.44 -7.90
CA ARG A 67 15.18 0.30 -9.10
C ARG A 67 16.67 0.11 -9.38
N LEU A 68 17.48 -0.20 -8.36
CA LEU A 68 18.87 -0.61 -8.57
C LEU A 68 18.96 -1.97 -9.28
N LEU A 69 18.01 -2.87 -9.04
CA LEU A 69 17.92 -4.13 -9.80
C LEU A 69 17.57 -3.86 -11.26
N VAL A 70 16.61 -2.96 -11.53
CA VAL A 70 16.27 -2.55 -12.90
C VAL A 70 17.46 -1.91 -13.60
N LEU A 71 18.18 -1.02 -12.90
CA LEU A 71 19.41 -0.41 -13.39
C LEU A 71 20.48 -1.47 -13.71
N HIS A 72 20.63 -2.46 -12.84
CA HIS A 72 21.54 -3.58 -13.01
C HIS A 72 21.16 -4.43 -14.25
N ALA A 73 19.87 -4.74 -14.45
CA ALA A 73 19.40 -5.46 -15.64
C ALA A 73 19.65 -4.67 -16.94
N HIS A 74 19.35 -3.36 -16.96
CA HIS A 74 19.62 -2.52 -18.13
C HIS A 74 21.13 -2.40 -18.40
N ALA A 75 21.95 -2.26 -17.37
CA ALA A 75 23.41 -2.22 -17.52
C ALA A 75 23.97 -3.52 -18.10
N GLN A 76 23.44 -4.68 -17.69
CA GLN A 76 23.83 -5.97 -18.27
C GLN A 76 23.38 -6.09 -19.74
N ALA A 77 22.13 -5.70 -20.05
CA ALA A 77 21.61 -5.73 -21.42
C ALA A 77 22.44 -4.85 -22.37
N LEU A 78 22.88 -3.67 -21.90
CA LEU A 78 23.76 -2.76 -22.62
C LEU A 78 25.24 -3.14 -22.56
N ARG A 79 25.59 -4.27 -21.92
CA ARG A 79 26.96 -4.76 -21.73
C ARG A 79 27.90 -3.74 -21.06
N VAL A 80 27.41 -3.04 -20.04
CA VAL A 80 28.16 -2.09 -19.21
C VAL A 80 28.45 -2.70 -17.82
N PRO A 81 29.42 -3.61 -17.69
CA PRO A 81 29.62 -4.43 -16.48
C PRO A 81 29.96 -3.60 -15.24
N ARG A 82 30.66 -2.47 -15.40
CA ARG A 82 30.99 -1.57 -14.28
C ARG A 82 29.72 -1.03 -13.62
N MET A 83 28.73 -0.61 -14.40
CA MET A 83 27.47 -0.08 -13.90
C MET A 83 26.65 -1.19 -13.22
N ALA A 84 26.66 -2.41 -13.76
CA ALA A 84 26.03 -3.55 -13.12
C ALA A 84 26.66 -3.88 -11.75
N ALA A 85 28.00 -3.88 -11.66
CA ALA A 85 28.73 -4.11 -10.41
C ALA A 85 28.45 -3.02 -9.36
N TYR A 86 28.46 -1.74 -9.76
CA TYR A 86 28.15 -0.64 -8.85
C TYR A 86 26.71 -0.70 -8.33
N ALA A 87 25.74 -1.11 -9.15
CA ALA A 87 24.36 -1.27 -8.71
C ALA A 87 24.23 -2.35 -7.63
N GLY A 88 24.90 -3.50 -7.81
CA GLY A 88 24.95 -4.56 -6.81
C GLY A 88 25.65 -4.14 -5.52
N ALA A 89 26.81 -3.51 -5.62
CA ALA A 89 27.54 -2.98 -4.46
C ALA A 89 26.72 -1.92 -3.68
N THR A 90 26.01 -1.07 -4.40
CA THR A 90 25.12 -0.06 -3.80
C THR A 90 23.96 -0.71 -3.05
N LEU A 91 23.39 -1.79 -3.58
CA LEU A 91 22.33 -2.55 -2.91
C LEU A 91 22.83 -3.21 -1.61
N LEU A 92 24.04 -3.78 -1.63
CA LEU A 92 24.67 -4.35 -0.42
C LEU A 92 24.99 -3.28 0.63
N ALA A 93 25.52 -2.13 0.19
CA ALA A 93 25.76 -0.99 1.09
C ALA A 93 24.45 -0.47 1.70
N ALA A 94 23.38 -0.40 0.90
CA ALA A 94 22.05 -0.04 1.37
C ALA A 94 21.51 -1.03 2.41
N ALA A 95 21.75 -2.34 2.25
CA ALA A 95 21.44 -3.35 3.27
C ALA A 95 22.19 -3.11 4.57
N GLY A 96 23.50 -2.85 4.51
CA GLY A 96 24.28 -2.47 5.69
C GLY A 96 23.67 -1.28 6.43
N VAL A 97 23.35 -0.20 5.72
CA VAL A 97 22.81 1.02 6.34
C VAL A 97 21.37 0.87 6.82
N THR A 98 20.50 0.17 6.09
CA THR A 98 19.06 0.12 6.42
C THR A 98 18.66 -1.04 7.31
N ILE A 99 19.52 -2.04 7.49
CA ILE A 99 19.27 -3.20 8.35
C ILE A 99 20.20 -3.16 9.56
N MET A 100 21.53 -3.07 9.35
CA MET A 100 22.49 -3.18 10.45
C MET A 100 22.49 -1.96 11.35
N LEU A 101 22.44 -0.74 10.79
CA LEU A 101 22.42 0.47 11.62
C LEU A 101 21.19 0.53 12.55
N PRO A 102 19.94 0.32 12.07
CA PRO A 102 18.79 0.21 12.98
C PRO A 102 18.90 -0.94 13.98
N ALA A 103 19.44 -2.10 13.58
CA ALA A 103 19.64 -3.22 14.50
C ALA A 103 20.64 -2.90 15.62
N ILE A 104 21.72 -2.18 15.31
CA ILE A 104 22.69 -1.68 16.31
C ILE A 104 22.00 -0.71 17.25
N VAL A 105 21.23 0.25 16.72
CA VAL A 105 20.48 1.22 17.55
C VAL A 105 19.49 0.51 18.48
N LEU A 106 18.73 -0.46 17.98
CA LEU A 106 17.78 -1.27 18.77
C LEU A 106 18.48 -2.13 19.83
N SER A 107 19.74 -2.52 19.61
CA SER A 107 20.52 -3.27 20.59
C SER A 107 20.88 -2.46 21.83
N PHE A 108 21.09 -1.14 21.68
CA PHE A 108 21.20 -0.24 22.82
C PHE A 108 19.86 -0.08 23.56
N GLY A 109 18.74 -0.36 22.90
CA GLY A 109 17.40 -0.45 23.50
C GLY A 109 17.07 -1.80 24.14
N GLY A 110 18.03 -2.72 24.23
CA GLY A 110 17.87 -4.03 24.88
C GLY A 110 17.36 -5.16 23.98
N THR A 111 17.10 -4.90 22.69
CA THR A 111 16.73 -5.98 21.75
C THR A 111 17.98 -6.68 21.22
N PRO A 112 18.11 -8.01 21.27
CA PRO A 112 19.30 -8.67 20.74
C PRO A 112 19.54 -8.31 19.27
N MET A 113 20.74 -7.82 18.94
CA MET A 113 21.06 -7.28 17.60
C MET A 113 20.72 -8.25 16.47
N TRP A 114 20.97 -9.54 16.67
CA TRP A 114 20.71 -10.59 15.68
C TRP A 114 19.22 -10.81 15.43
N VAL A 115 18.36 -10.60 16.43
CA VAL A 115 16.89 -10.65 16.27
C VAL A 115 16.44 -9.46 15.45
N SER A 116 16.85 -8.24 15.82
CA SER A 116 16.49 -7.02 15.07
C SER A 116 16.98 -7.07 13.63
N ALA A 117 18.23 -7.49 13.41
CA ALA A 117 18.79 -7.67 12.08
C ALA A 117 18.05 -8.75 11.28
N GLY A 118 17.71 -9.88 11.92
CA GLY A 118 16.94 -10.96 11.30
C GLY A 118 15.55 -10.51 10.87
N VAL A 119 14.80 -9.82 11.74
CA VAL A 119 13.46 -9.27 11.41
C VAL A 119 13.54 -8.26 10.27
N LEU A 120 14.44 -7.27 10.36
CA LEU A 120 14.60 -6.26 9.32
C LEU A 120 15.05 -6.87 7.98
N ALA A 121 15.90 -7.90 8.01
CA ALA A 121 16.32 -8.63 6.81
C ALA A 121 15.17 -9.45 6.21
N CYS A 122 14.34 -10.11 7.02
CA CYS A 122 13.13 -10.77 6.56
C CYS A 122 12.16 -9.78 5.89
N ILE A 123 11.97 -8.60 6.48
CA ILE A 123 11.10 -7.55 5.93
C ILE A 123 11.65 -7.01 4.61
N ALA A 124 12.95 -6.70 4.56
CA ALA A 124 13.63 -6.28 3.34
C ALA A 124 13.53 -7.34 2.25
N GLY A 125 13.74 -8.62 2.60
CA GLY A 125 13.63 -9.76 1.71
C GLY A 125 12.21 -9.95 1.18
N ALA A 126 11.19 -9.85 2.04
CA ALA A 126 9.78 -9.94 1.67
C ALA A 126 9.34 -8.78 0.76
N ALA A 127 9.75 -7.55 1.08
CA ALA A 127 9.51 -6.36 0.26
C ALA A 127 10.14 -6.50 -1.13
N LEU A 128 11.39 -6.96 -1.19
CA LEU A 128 12.09 -7.18 -2.44
C LEU A 128 11.49 -8.34 -3.24
N LEU A 129 11.06 -9.41 -2.56
CA LEU A 129 10.34 -10.53 -3.17
C LEU A 129 9.04 -10.06 -3.81
N MET A 130 8.26 -9.25 -3.09
CA MET A 130 7.06 -8.62 -3.61
C MET A 130 7.35 -7.74 -4.85
N ALA A 131 8.48 -7.02 -4.87
CA ALA A 131 8.90 -6.24 -6.02
C ALA A 131 9.28 -7.10 -7.25
N VAL A 132 9.90 -8.27 -7.07
CA VAL A 132 10.30 -9.15 -8.19
C VAL A 132 9.24 -10.15 -8.62
N LEU A 133 8.19 -10.34 -7.82
CA LEU A 133 7.05 -11.18 -8.18
C LEU A 133 6.16 -10.49 -9.23
N PRO A 134 5.42 -11.27 -10.05
CA PRO A 134 4.36 -10.73 -10.89
C PRO A 134 3.37 -9.90 -10.08
N ARG A 135 2.85 -8.80 -10.66
CA ARG A 135 1.84 -7.93 -10.00
C ARG A 135 0.67 -8.71 -9.40
N GLY A 136 0.22 -9.75 -10.10
CA GLY A 136 -0.86 -10.61 -9.60
C GLY A 136 -0.54 -11.38 -8.33
N MET A 137 0.73 -11.74 -8.14
CA MET A 137 1.20 -12.48 -6.97
C MET A 137 1.72 -11.56 -5.87
N SER A 138 2.16 -10.33 -6.19
CA SER A 138 2.66 -9.39 -5.19
C SER A 138 1.59 -9.04 -4.15
N GLY A 139 0.31 -8.99 -4.55
CA GLY A 139 -0.81 -8.81 -3.62
C GLY A 139 -0.94 -9.95 -2.61
N LEU A 140 -0.58 -11.19 -2.98
CA LEU A 140 -0.63 -12.35 -2.08
C LEU A 140 0.40 -12.24 -0.94
N VAL A 141 1.53 -11.56 -1.18
CA VAL A 141 2.55 -11.32 -0.13
C VAL A 141 1.97 -10.48 1.01
N GLY A 142 1.03 -9.57 0.71
CA GLY A 142 0.31 -8.80 1.73
C GLY A 142 -0.56 -9.66 2.66
N PHE A 143 -0.95 -10.87 2.24
CA PHE A 143 -1.71 -11.82 3.04
C PHE A 143 -0.81 -12.81 3.81
N VAL A 144 0.52 -12.71 3.70
CA VAL A 144 1.46 -13.56 4.45
C VAL A 144 1.28 -13.43 5.95
N PRO A 145 1.14 -12.23 6.56
CA PRO A 145 0.82 -12.13 7.99
C PRO A 145 -0.44 -12.91 8.35
N LEU A 146 -1.43 -12.95 7.45
CA LEU A 146 -2.66 -13.70 7.68
C LEU A 146 -2.46 -15.21 7.63
N ALA A 147 -1.67 -15.69 6.67
CA ALA A 147 -1.29 -17.09 6.60
C ALA A 147 -0.45 -17.50 7.82
N PHE A 148 0.51 -16.67 8.24
CA PHE A 148 1.35 -16.92 9.41
C PHE A 148 0.53 -16.98 10.69
N ALA A 149 -0.42 -16.07 10.91
CA ALA A 149 -1.32 -16.14 12.05
C ALA A 149 -2.12 -17.44 12.06
N ALA A 150 -2.65 -17.88 10.91
CA ALA A 150 -3.46 -19.09 10.83
C ALA A 150 -2.70 -20.40 11.15
N ILE A 151 -1.37 -20.40 10.98
CA ILE A 151 -0.50 -21.56 11.24
C ILE A 151 0.42 -21.34 12.44
N GLY A 152 0.38 -20.16 13.07
CA GLY A 152 1.32 -19.69 14.09
C GLY A 152 1.42 -20.66 15.24
N ASP A 153 0.28 -21.09 15.79
CA ASP A 153 0.21 -22.02 16.92
C ASP A 153 0.88 -23.38 16.62
N HIS A 154 0.87 -23.81 15.36
CA HIS A 154 1.53 -25.04 14.94
C HIS A 154 3.04 -24.83 14.75
N LEU A 155 3.46 -23.60 14.42
CA LEU A 155 4.85 -23.24 14.23
C LEU A 155 5.55 -22.90 15.56
N ASP A 156 4.85 -22.31 16.52
CA ASP A 156 5.41 -21.89 17.81
C ASP A 156 5.90 -23.09 18.65
N GLY A 157 5.29 -24.27 18.47
CA GLY A 157 5.77 -25.53 19.06
C GLY A 157 6.93 -26.20 18.30
N MET A 158 7.20 -25.79 17.06
CA MET A 158 8.17 -26.44 16.16
C MET A 158 9.41 -25.59 15.88
N LEU A 159 9.32 -24.27 15.96
CA LEU A 159 10.37 -23.33 15.62
C LEU A 159 10.67 -22.35 16.77
N ASP A 160 11.93 -22.29 17.17
CA ASP A 160 12.48 -21.17 17.93
C ASP A 160 12.64 -19.98 16.97
N TRP A 161 11.59 -19.16 16.84
CA TRP A 161 11.48 -18.05 15.89
C TRP A 161 12.71 -17.15 15.87
N PRO A 162 13.20 -16.62 17.01
CA PRO A 162 14.45 -15.87 17.06
C PRO A 162 15.55 -16.56 16.24
N ARG A 163 15.85 -17.84 16.54
CA ARG A 163 16.91 -18.61 15.87
C ARG A 163 16.62 -18.90 14.39
N ALA A 164 15.35 -18.96 14.00
CA ALA A 164 14.93 -19.19 12.62
C ALA A 164 15.00 -17.94 11.73
N LEU A 165 14.97 -16.72 12.29
CA LEU A 165 14.95 -15.47 11.52
C LEU A 165 16.12 -15.34 10.51
N PRO A 166 17.39 -15.63 10.87
CA PRO A 166 18.49 -15.56 9.90
C PRO A 166 18.33 -16.57 8.75
N LEU A 167 17.84 -17.78 9.04
CA LEU A 167 17.58 -18.80 8.04
C LEU A 167 16.46 -18.36 7.08
N LEU A 168 15.38 -17.81 7.63
CA LEU A 168 14.26 -17.27 6.85
C LEU A 168 14.71 -16.09 5.97
N ALA A 169 15.53 -15.18 6.49
CA ALA A 169 16.11 -14.08 5.73
C ALA A 169 16.98 -14.59 4.57
N CYS A 170 17.82 -15.60 4.82
CA CYS A 170 18.61 -16.26 3.79
C CYS A 170 17.72 -16.92 2.72
N LEU A 171 16.66 -17.63 3.13
CA LEU A 171 15.70 -18.24 2.22
C LEU A 171 15.01 -17.20 1.33
N LEU A 172 14.55 -16.09 1.90
CA LEU A 172 13.95 -14.98 1.16
C LEU A 172 14.94 -14.37 0.17
N ALA A 173 16.19 -14.14 0.59
CA ALA A 173 17.24 -13.65 -0.29
C ALA A 173 17.53 -14.61 -1.46
N LEU A 174 17.56 -15.93 -1.21
CA LEU A 174 17.70 -16.94 -2.24
C LEU A 174 16.51 -16.96 -3.21
N LEU A 175 15.27 -16.85 -2.71
CA LEU A 175 14.07 -16.77 -3.54
C LEU A 175 14.07 -15.52 -4.43
N VAL A 176 14.45 -14.37 -3.86
CA VAL A 176 14.63 -13.12 -4.62
C VAL A 176 15.70 -13.32 -5.70
N ALA A 177 16.87 -13.84 -5.34
CA ALA A 177 17.97 -14.05 -6.29
C ALA A 177 17.57 -15.03 -7.40
N TRP A 178 16.96 -16.16 -7.06
CA TRP A 178 16.43 -17.13 -8.02
C TRP A 178 15.42 -16.50 -8.97
N ARG A 179 14.46 -15.73 -8.43
CA ARG A 179 13.43 -15.08 -9.23
C ARG A 179 14.05 -14.03 -10.14
N TRP A 180 14.99 -13.24 -9.63
CA TRP A 180 15.71 -12.22 -10.37
C TRP A 180 16.55 -12.82 -11.51
N LEU A 181 17.25 -13.94 -11.27
CA LEU A 181 17.96 -14.68 -12.31
C LEU A 181 17.00 -15.17 -13.41
N ARG A 182 15.81 -15.66 -13.04
CA ARG A 182 14.79 -16.06 -14.04
C ARG A 182 14.27 -14.88 -14.85
N ILE A 183 14.13 -13.72 -14.24
CA ILE A 183 13.75 -12.48 -14.90
C ILE A 183 14.83 -12.12 -15.94
N GLN A 184 16.10 -12.05 -15.53
CA GLN A 184 17.23 -11.71 -16.40
C GLN A 184 17.42 -12.64 -17.61
N ARG A 185 17.07 -13.92 -17.48
CA ARG A 185 17.18 -14.90 -18.57
C ARG A 185 16.15 -14.73 -19.68
N ARG A 186 15.13 -13.87 -19.52
CA ARG A 186 14.13 -13.62 -20.56
C ARG A 186 14.67 -12.57 -21.55
N PRO A 187 14.90 -12.94 -22.83
CA PRO A 187 15.40 -12.00 -23.81
C PRO A 187 14.32 -10.97 -24.20
N GLY A 188 14.71 -9.70 -24.28
CA GLY A 188 14.21 -8.77 -25.30
C GLY A 188 13.01 -7.90 -24.95
N ASP A 189 12.00 -8.39 -24.24
CA ASP A 189 10.77 -7.59 -24.06
C ASP A 189 10.29 -7.52 -22.61
N TRP A 190 10.91 -6.60 -21.86
CA TRP A 190 10.35 -6.09 -20.60
C TRP A 190 9.03 -5.33 -20.82
N SER A 191 8.57 -5.25 -22.06
CA SER A 191 7.38 -4.56 -22.55
C SER A 191 6.08 -5.33 -22.31
N GLU A 192 6.12 -6.63 -21.94
CA GLU A 192 4.93 -7.43 -21.61
C GLU A 192 3.99 -6.63 -20.68
N PRO A 193 2.82 -6.18 -21.18
CA PRO A 193 1.91 -5.42 -20.36
C PRO A 193 1.26 -6.33 -19.32
N GLY A 194 1.25 -5.89 -18.06
CA GLY A 194 0.17 -6.23 -17.14
C GLY A 194 0.43 -7.32 -16.08
N TRP A 195 -0.51 -8.27 -15.89
CA TRP A 195 -0.61 -9.13 -14.68
C TRP A 195 0.63 -9.97 -14.37
N GLN A 196 1.36 -10.40 -15.41
CA GLN A 196 2.56 -11.23 -15.29
C GLN A 196 3.86 -10.43 -15.11
N GLN A 197 3.82 -9.12 -15.38
CA GLN A 197 4.99 -8.27 -15.30
C GLN A 197 5.48 -8.19 -13.84
N PRO A 198 6.79 -8.31 -13.57
CA PRO A 198 7.33 -8.03 -12.25
C PRO A 198 7.00 -6.60 -11.81
N LEU A 199 6.59 -6.46 -10.55
CA LEU A 199 6.17 -5.18 -9.98
C LEU A 199 7.25 -4.09 -10.11
N VAL A 200 8.53 -4.48 -10.00
CA VAL A 200 9.66 -3.56 -10.10
C VAL A 200 9.74 -2.83 -11.45
N PHE A 201 9.45 -3.50 -12.57
CA PHE A 201 9.45 -2.86 -13.88
C PHE A 201 8.22 -1.97 -14.08
N ALA A 202 7.10 -2.34 -13.46
CA ALA A 202 5.91 -1.50 -13.43
C ALA A 202 6.22 -0.16 -12.76
N MET A 203 6.82 -0.22 -11.56
CA MET A 203 7.18 0.95 -10.75
C MET A 203 8.20 1.85 -11.45
N ALA A 204 9.17 1.25 -12.14
CA ALA A 204 10.19 1.99 -12.89
C ALA A 204 9.59 2.77 -14.06
N ARG A 205 8.69 2.16 -14.85
CA ARG A 205 7.99 2.83 -15.96
C ARG A 205 7.03 3.91 -15.46
N SER A 206 6.34 3.65 -14.36
CA SER A 206 5.34 4.55 -13.84
C SER A 206 5.93 5.75 -13.07
N GLY A 207 7.24 5.75 -12.81
CA GLY A 207 7.93 6.83 -12.09
C GLY A 207 7.62 6.85 -10.59
N GLY A 208 7.29 5.70 -9.99
CA GLY A 208 6.79 5.65 -8.62
C GLY A 208 6.20 4.31 -8.23
N LEU A 209 6.19 4.02 -6.93
CA LEU A 209 5.51 2.87 -6.34
C LEU A 209 3.99 2.84 -6.64
N PHE A 210 3.42 4.02 -6.92
CA PHE A 210 2.04 4.26 -7.34
C PHE A 210 1.95 5.04 -8.66
N GLY A 211 2.94 4.87 -9.54
CA GLY A 211 3.19 5.82 -10.61
C GLY A 211 2.11 5.96 -11.70
N ARG A 212 2.30 6.98 -12.54
CA ARG A 212 1.34 7.66 -13.43
C ARG A 212 0.96 7.00 -14.77
N GLY A 213 1.59 5.90 -15.17
CA GLY A 213 1.51 5.39 -16.56
C GLY A 213 0.83 4.03 -16.72
N ASP A 214 1.56 2.95 -16.41
CA ASP A 214 1.10 1.58 -16.71
C ASP A 214 0.20 0.94 -15.64
N LEU A 215 0.12 1.54 -14.45
CA LEU A 215 -0.87 1.12 -13.47
C LEU A 215 -2.29 1.59 -13.83
N LEU A 216 -2.38 2.50 -14.80
CA LEU A 216 -3.53 3.35 -15.02
C LEU A 216 -4.19 3.12 -16.38
N ASP A 217 -3.43 2.67 -17.39
CA ASP A 217 -3.99 2.14 -18.62
C ASP A 217 -4.72 0.83 -18.35
N THR A 218 -6.03 0.98 -18.13
CA THR A 218 -6.90 -0.13 -17.74
C THR A 218 -7.26 -1.00 -18.92
N ARG A 219 -7.11 -0.52 -20.17
CA ARG A 219 -7.33 -1.33 -21.36
C ARG A 219 -6.20 -2.33 -21.50
N ALA A 220 -4.95 -1.86 -21.42
CA ALA A 220 -3.78 -2.74 -21.42
C ALA A 220 -3.77 -3.71 -20.22
N GLN A 221 -4.14 -3.24 -19.02
CA GLN A 221 -4.25 -4.12 -17.86
C GLN A 221 -5.38 -5.13 -17.97
N THR A 222 -6.58 -4.73 -18.34
CA THR A 222 -7.71 -5.67 -18.43
C THR A 222 -7.47 -6.68 -19.53
N ALA A 223 -6.83 -6.30 -20.64
CA ALA A 223 -6.38 -7.22 -21.68
C ALA A 223 -5.38 -8.25 -21.15
N SER A 224 -4.49 -7.85 -20.24
CA SER A 224 -3.49 -8.74 -19.61
C SER A 224 -4.04 -9.68 -18.53
N LEU A 225 -5.25 -9.42 -18.02
CA LEU A 225 -5.85 -10.27 -16.99
C LEU A 225 -6.25 -11.62 -17.60
N PRO A 226 -6.05 -12.73 -16.86
CA PRO A 226 -6.64 -14.03 -17.20
C PRO A 226 -8.14 -13.88 -17.45
N ARG A 227 -8.70 -14.65 -18.39
CA ARG A 227 -10.13 -14.51 -18.79
C ARG A 227 -11.10 -14.50 -17.59
N TRP A 228 -10.85 -15.31 -16.57
CA TRP A 228 -11.68 -15.38 -15.36
C TRP A 228 -11.61 -14.12 -14.47
N LEU A 229 -10.55 -13.31 -14.58
CA LEU A 229 -10.36 -12.03 -13.89
C LEU A 229 -10.76 -10.81 -14.74
N ARG A 230 -11.09 -10.99 -16.03
CA ARG A 230 -11.47 -9.87 -16.90
C ARG A 230 -12.80 -9.28 -16.44
N LEU A 231 -12.83 -7.96 -16.26
CA LEU A 231 -13.91 -7.27 -15.55
C LEU A 231 -15.24 -7.16 -16.33
N VAL A 232 -15.31 -7.57 -17.61
CA VAL A 232 -16.56 -7.50 -18.39
C VAL A 232 -16.67 -8.63 -19.42
N ASP A 233 -17.65 -9.51 -19.25
CA ASP A 233 -18.03 -10.51 -20.26
C ASP A 233 -19.16 -10.03 -21.19
N ASP A 234 -19.87 -8.95 -20.84
CA ASP A 234 -21.03 -8.44 -21.60
C ASP A 234 -20.97 -6.91 -21.74
N LEU A 235 -20.31 -6.46 -22.82
CA LEU A 235 -20.31 -5.07 -23.27
C LEU A 235 -21.57 -4.72 -24.09
N GLY A 236 -22.32 -5.72 -24.54
CA GLY A 236 -23.48 -5.55 -25.42
C GLY A 236 -24.70 -4.94 -24.73
N SER A 237 -24.80 -5.08 -23.41
CA SER A 237 -25.89 -4.49 -22.61
C SER A 237 -25.63 -3.05 -22.15
N LEU A 238 -24.52 -2.42 -22.53
CA LEU A 238 -24.19 -1.05 -22.13
C LEU A 238 -25.02 -0.04 -22.92
N ARG A 239 -25.80 0.78 -22.23
CA ARG A 239 -26.52 1.92 -22.83
C ARG A 239 -25.92 3.26 -22.40
N PRO A 240 -25.91 4.28 -23.27
CA PRO A 240 -25.49 5.62 -22.87
C PRO A 240 -26.31 6.13 -21.69
N GLY A 241 -25.66 6.89 -20.79
CA GLY A 241 -26.32 7.46 -19.60
C GLY A 241 -26.49 6.53 -18.38
N GLN A 242 -26.19 5.23 -18.50
CA GLN A 242 -26.26 4.28 -17.38
C GLN A 242 -25.00 4.33 -16.49
N SER A 243 -25.17 4.16 -15.17
CA SER A 243 -24.05 4.04 -14.23
C SER A 243 -23.16 2.82 -14.48
N ARG A 244 -23.67 1.77 -15.15
CA ARG A 244 -22.84 0.61 -15.55
C ARG A 244 -21.86 0.99 -16.65
N THR A 245 -22.32 1.72 -17.66
CA THR A 245 -21.48 2.27 -18.74
C THR A 245 -20.42 3.21 -18.18
N LEU A 246 -20.81 4.11 -17.28
CA LEU A 246 -19.85 4.99 -16.62
C LEU A 246 -18.78 4.21 -15.84
N ARG A 247 -19.18 3.13 -15.15
CA ARG A 247 -18.23 2.26 -14.43
C ARG A 247 -17.27 1.51 -15.35
N VAL A 248 -17.75 1.05 -16.51
CA VAL A 248 -16.88 0.41 -17.51
C VAL A 248 -15.88 1.42 -18.07
N LEU A 249 -16.31 2.64 -18.35
CA LEU A 249 -15.45 3.74 -18.82
C LEU A 249 -14.44 4.17 -17.74
N LEU A 250 -14.91 4.30 -16.49
CA LEU A 250 -14.04 4.57 -15.35
C LEU A 250 -13.02 3.45 -15.14
N GLY A 251 -13.35 2.20 -15.47
CA GLY A 251 -12.44 1.06 -15.44
C GLY A 251 -11.91 0.67 -14.06
N GLY A 252 -11.08 -0.38 -14.00
CA GLY A 252 -10.28 -0.73 -12.84
C GLY A 252 -11.12 -1.05 -11.61
N ILE A 253 -10.91 -0.32 -10.52
CA ILE A 253 -11.66 -0.51 -9.27
C ILE A 253 -13.15 -0.15 -9.37
N PHE A 254 -13.54 0.64 -10.38
CA PHE A 254 -14.93 1.00 -10.63
C PHE A 254 -15.65 0.02 -11.54
N ALA A 255 -14.92 -0.83 -12.26
CA ALA A 255 -15.49 -1.70 -13.27
C ALA A 255 -16.53 -2.66 -12.64
N PRO A 256 -17.66 -2.90 -13.33
CA PRO A 256 -18.72 -3.72 -12.78
C PRO A 256 -18.28 -5.19 -12.67
N ILE A 257 -18.27 -5.71 -11.45
CA ILE A 257 -17.89 -7.10 -11.17
C ILE A 257 -19.03 -8.06 -11.53
N GLY A 258 -18.72 -9.08 -12.33
CA GLY A 258 -19.63 -10.17 -12.69
C GLY A 258 -19.97 -11.09 -11.51
N TRP A 259 -21.05 -11.87 -11.60
CA TRP A 259 -21.50 -12.71 -10.47
C TRP A 259 -20.46 -13.74 -10.03
N ARG A 260 -19.77 -14.40 -10.98
CA ARG A 260 -18.71 -15.39 -10.69
C ARG A 260 -17.57 -14.76 -9.90
N GLN A 261 -17.16 -13.56 -10.29
CA GLN A 261 -16.12 -12.82 -9.58
C GLN A 261 -16.59 -12.36 -8.20
N ARG A 262 -17.86 -11.96 -8.04
CA ARG A 262 -18.42 -11.68 -6.70
C ARG A 262 -18.40 -12.92 -5.81
N LEU A 263 -18.68 -14.10 -6.35
CA LEU A 263 -18.57 -15.34 -5.58
C LEU A 263 -17.13 -15.66 -5.22
N VAL A 264 -16.18 -15.55 -6.15
CA VAL A 264 -14.76 -15.82 -5.87
C VAL A 264 -14.20 -14.83 -4.86
N LEU A 265 -14.44 -13.52 -5.06
CA LEU A 265 -14.00 -12.48 -4.14
C LEU A 265 -14.74 -12.57 -2.80
N GLY A 266 -16.03 -12.92 -2.82
CA GLY A 266 -16.84 -13.14 -1.63
C GLY A 266 -16.36 -14.35 -0.84
N ALA A 267 -16.05 -15.47 -1.50
CA ALA A 267 -15.49 -16.66 -0.87
C ALA A 267 -14.09 -16.39 -0.30
N LEU A 268 -13.24 -15.66 -1.03
CA LEU A 268 -11.93 -15.23 -0.52
C LEU A 268 -12.10 -14.36 0.73
N TYR A 269 -12.99 -13.37 0.68
CA TYR A 269 -13.27 -12.48 1.80
C TYR A 269 -13.86 -13.21 3.00
N LEU A 270 -14.82 -14.11 2.79
CA LEU A 270 -15.38 -14.98 3.82
C LEU A 270 -14.31 -15.91 4.41
N GLY A 271 -13.39 -16.43 3.59
CA GLY A 271 -12.26 -17.23 4.06
C GLY A 271 -11.33 -16.43 4.96
N VAL A 272 -11.00 -15.18 4.59
CA VAL A 272 -10.24 -14.25 5.45
C VAL A 272 -10.98 -14.00 6.75
N LEU A 273 -12.27 -13.69 6.71
CA LEU A 273 -13.08 -13.46 7.93
C LEU A 273 -13.16 -14.72 8.81
N ALA A 274 -13.29 -15.91 8.22
CA ALA A 274 -13.33 -17.17 8.95
C ALA A 274 -11.98 -17.47 9.65
N LEU A 275 -10.86 -17.15 9.00
CA LEU A 275 -9.54 -17.25 9.62
C LEU A 275 -9.40 -16.29 10.80
N VAL A 276 -9.83 -15.03 10.63
CA VAL A 276 -9.85 -14.04 11.71
C VAL A 276 -10.73 -14.51 12.87
N TRP A 277 -11.94 -15.02 12.58
CA TRP A 277 -12.89 -15.50 13.59
C TRP A 277 -12.33 -16.71 14.35
N ARG A 278 -11.72 -17.67 13.65
CA ARG A 278 -11.11 -18.84 14.29
C ARG A 278 -10.03 -18.42 15.28
N GLN A 279 -9.17 -17.49 14.87
CA GLN A 279 -8.08 -16.96 15.69
C GLN A 279 -8.60 -16.11 16.86
N SER A 280 -9.73 -15.42 16.70
CA SER A 280 -10.35 -14.68 17.81
C SER A 280 -10.98 -15.56 18.87
N VAL A 281 -11.35 -16.80 18.54
CA VAL A 281 -12.00 -17.74 19.46
C VAL A 281 -11.00 -18.67 20.14
N SER A 282 -9.85 -18.99 19.51
CA SER A 282 -8.89 -19.94 20.10
C SER A 282 -8.05 -19.34 21.22
N ASP A 283 -7.72 -18.05 21.18
CA ASP A 283 -6.85 -17.41 22.18
C ASP A 283 -7.43 -16.07 22.63
N GLY A 284 -7.69 -15.95 23.93
CA GLY A 284 -8.33 -14.77 24.53
C GLY A 284 -7.54 -13.46 24.43
N ASP A 285 -6.23 -13.49 24.15
CA ASP A 285 -5.36 -12.30 24.16
C ASP A 285 -4.22 -12.38 23.11
N SER A 286 -4.46 -13.06 21.98
CA SER A 286 -3.36 -13.37 21.06
C SER A 286 -2.89 -12.16 20.22
N PRO A 287 -1.58 -11.85 20.18
CA PRO A 287 -0.99 -10.84 19.29
C PRO A 287 -1.27 -11.10 17.80
N TRP A 288 -1.69 -12.32 17.44
CA TRP A 288 -2.11 -12.68 16.10
C TRP A 288 -3.40 -11.97 15.67
N GLN A 289 -4.36 -11.73 16.57
CA GLN A 289 -5.59 -10.98 16.26
C GLN A 289 -5.26 -9.54 15.82
N MET A 290 -4.18 -8.96 16.34
CA MET A 290 -3.75 -7.61 16.03
C MET A 290 -2.92 -7.52 14.75
N LEU A 291 -2.13 -8.55 14.44
CA LEU A 291 -1.49 -8.73 13.14
C LEU A 291 -2.53 -8.91 12.02
N MET A 292 -3.63 -9.63 12.28
CA MET A 292 -4.79 -9.71 11.39
C MET A 292 -5.41 -8.34 11.15
N PHE A 293 -5.68 -7.60 12.24
CA PHE A 293 -6.26 -6.27 12.18
C PHE A 293 -5.36 -5.33 11.38
N ALA A 294 -4.09 -5.22 11.73
CA ALA A 294 -3.08 -4.45 11.02
C ALA A 294 -2.98 -4.82 9.52
N GLY A 295 -2.99 -6.11 9.19
CA GLY A 295 -2.99 -6.60 7.80
C GLY A 295 -4.23 -6.16 7.02
N LEU A 296 -5.39 -6.19 7.67
CA LEU A 296 -6.65 -5.79 7.04
C LEU A 296 -6.80 -4.26 6.91
N VAL A 297 -6.37 -3.49 7.91
CA VAL A 297 -6.30 -2.02 7.84
C VAL A 297 -5.32 -1.59 6.76
N SER A 298 -4.12 -2.18 6.73
CA SER A 298 -3.10 -1.86 5.74
C SER A 298 -3.51 -2.27 4.32
N GLY A 299 -4.17 -3.43 4.16
CA GLY A 299 -4.83 -3.83 2.91
C GLY A 299 -5.91 -2.84 2.48
N GLY A 300 -6.70 -2.33 3.42
CA GLY A 300 -7.69 -1.28 3.20
C GLY A 300 -7.11 0.04 2.69
N ILE A 301 -6.01 0.48 3.30
CA ILE A 301 -5.30 1.71 2.92
C ILE A 301 -4.72 1.59 1.51
N LEU A 302 -4.14 0.42 1.17
CA LEU A 302 -3.63 0.13 -0.17
C LEU A 302 -4.73 0.15 -1.25
N LEU A 303 -6.00 -0.02 -0.87
CA LEU A 303 -7.13 0.00 -1.79
C LEU A 303 -7.71 1.41 -2.02
N LEU A 304 -7.44 2.39 -1.15
CA LEU A 304 -7.87 3.79 -1.36
C LEU A 304 -7.04 4.52 -2.43
N GLY A 305 -5.72 4.25 -2.48
CA GLY A 305 -4.82 4.82 -3.48
C GLY A 305 -5.28 4.62 -4.93
N PRO A 306 -5.68 3.39 -5.33
CA PRO A 306 -6.20 3.08 -6.66
C PRO A 306 -7.38 3.95 -7.13
N PHE A 307 -8.28 4.40 -6.23
CA PHE A 307 -9.39 5.28 -6.60
C PHE A 307 -8.89 6.63 -7.10
N ALA A 308 -8.02 7.27 -6.32
CA ALA A 308 -7.43 8.57 -6.63
C ALA A 308 -6.63 8.52 -7.93
N LEU A 309 -5.78 7.49 -7.99
CA LEU A 309 -4.92 7.16 -9.10
C LEU A 309 -5.72 7.02 -10.40
N ARG A 310 -6.81 6.27 -10.38
CA ARG A 310 -7.63 6.06 -11.58
C ARG A 310 -8.37 7.32 -12.02
N VAL A 311 -8.94 8.08 -11.08
CA VAL A 311 -9.61 9.34 -11.45
C VAL A 311 -8.60 10.35 -12.01
N GLN A 312 -7.39 10.39 -11.45
CA GLN A 312 -6.30 11.21 -11.98
C GLN A 312 -5.81 10.72 -13.36
N ALA A 313 -5.75 9.41 -13.58
CA ALA A 313 -5.38 8.86 -14.88
C ALA A 313 -6.31 9.28 -16.00
N LEU A 314 -7.62 9.10 -15.78
CA LEU A 314 -8.67 9.51 -16.73
C LEU A 314 -8.56 10.98 -17.12
N GLN A 315 -8.05 11.78 -16.20
CA GLN A 315 -7.81 13.19 -16.38
C GLN A 315 -6.53 13.49 -17.16
N GLN A 316 -5.50 12.66 -17.01
CA GLN A 316 -4.20 12.86 -17.64
C GLN A 316 -4.02 12.08 -18.95
N GLU A 317 -4.97 11.20 -19.31
CA GLU A 317 -4.99 10.52 -20.60
C GLU A 317 -5.07 11.55 -21.73
N HIS A 318 -4.03 11.58 -22.57
CA HIS A 318 -3.76 12.60 -23.59
C HIS A 318 -4.80 12.63 -24.73
N GLY A 319 -5.78 11.72 -24.72
CA GLY A 319 -6.81 11.60 -25.75
C GLY A 319 -8.11 12.36 -25.46
N GLY A 320 -8.24 13.01 -24.31
CA GLY A 320 -9.51 13.67 -23.97
C GLY A 320 -10.66 12.69 -23.78
N GLU A 321 -10.40 11.43 -23.41
CA GLU A 321 -11.46 10.41 -23.21
C GLU A 321 -12.56 10.92 -22.27
N MET A 322 -12.18 11.66 -21.23
CA MET A 322 -13.13 12.30 -20.31
C MET A 322 -13.91 13.43 -20.98
N ALA A 323 -13.28 14.21 -21.87
CA ALA A 323 -13.96 15.25 -22.66
C ALA A 323 -14.91 14.65 -23.72
N GLU A 324 -14.57 13.50 -24.31
CA GLU A 324 -15.45 12.76 -25.22
C GLU A 324 -16.72 12.27 -24.50
N LEU A 325 -16.66 11.96 -23.20
CA LEU A 325 -17.85 11.65 -22.42
C LEU A 325 -18.85 12.79 -22.37
N ALA A 326 -18.39 14.05 -22.48
CA ALA A 326 -19.28 15.19 -22.53
C ALA A 326 -20.08 15.25 -23.85
N LEU A 327 -19.57 14.62 -24.91
CA LEU A 327 -20.20 14.56 -26.23
C LEU A 327 -21.15 13.38 -26.39
N LEU A 328 -21.06 12.37 -25.52
CA LEU A 328 -21.92 11.18 -25.62
C LEU A 328 -23.38 11.52 -25.32
N PRO A 329 -24.33 11.06 -26.17
CA PRO A 329 -25.75 11.26 -25.93
C PRO A 329 -26.19 10.53 -24.65
N GLY A 330 -27.17 11.07 -23.92
CA GLY A 330 -27.83 10.39 -22.79
C GLY A 330 -27.34 10.75 -21.38
N TRP A 331 -26.35 11.64 -21.22
CA TRP A 331 -25.91 12.14 -19.90
C TRP A 331 -26.79 13.25 -19.33
N GLY A 332 -27.60 13.90 -20.17
CA GLY A 332 -28.46 15.04 -19.80
C GLY A 332 -27.64 16.32 -19.58
N ASP A 333 -28.20 17.26 -18.82
CA ASP A 333 -27.51 18.52 -18.49
C ASP A 333 -26.24 18.30 -17.66
N ALA A 334 -25.33 19.28 -17.65
CA ALA A 334 -24.09 19.25 -16.87
C ALA A 334 -24.33 18.90 -15.38
N ARG A 335 -25.44 19.36 -14.80
CA ARG A 335 -25.85 19.04 -13.43
C ARG A 335 -26.21 17.56 -13.26
N GLN A 336 -26.93 16.98 -14.22
CA GLN A 336 -27.31 15.56 -14.20
C GLN A 336 -26.09 14.67 -14.39
N ALA A 337 -25.23 15.00 -15.37
CA ALA A 337 -23.97 14.34 -15.62
C ALA A 337 -23.07 14.34 -14.37
N ARG A 338 -22.93 15.49 -13.70
CA ARG A 338 -22.21 15.65 -12.44
C ARG A 338 -22.77 14.75 -11.34
N ALA A 339 -24.08 14.81 -11.11
CA ALA A 339 -24.74 14.00 -10.08
C ALA A 339 -24.57 12.50 -10.34
N ARG A 340 -24.67 12.05 -11.60
CA ARG A 340 -24.45 10.64 -11.98
C ARG A 340 -23.00 10.21 -11.78
N LEU A 341 -22.03 11.03 -12.15
CA LEU A 341 -20.60 10.77 -11.93
C LEU A 341 -20.29 10.62 -10.44
N LEU A 342 -20.69 11.61 -9.65
CA LEU A 342 -20.50 11.59 -8.21
C LEU A 342 -21.18 10.39 -7.57
N ARG A 343 -22.46 10.14 -7.88
CA ARG A 343 -23.20 9.00 -7.32
C ARG A 343 -22.54 7.67 -7.67
N THR A 344 -21.98 7.55 -8.87
CA THR A 344 -21.31 6.32 -9.30
C THR A 344 -20.01 6.08 -8.53
N ILE A 345 -19.15 7.10 -8.43
CA ILE A 345 -17.88 7.01 -7.70
C ILE A 345 -18.15 6.84 -6.20
N ALA A 346 -19.00 7.70 -5.63
CA ALA A 346 -19.35 7.71 -4.22
C ALA A 346 -20.02 6.41 -3.77
N ARG A 347 -20.85 5.75 -4.60
CA ARG A 347 -21.47 4.47 -4.24
C ARG A 347 -20.45 3.35 -4.13
N VAL A 348 -19.52 3.25 -5.10
CA VAL A 348 -18.45 2.24 -5.04
C VAL A 348 -17.56 2.51 -3.83
N TYR A 349 -17.19 3.78 -3.63
CA TYR A 349 -16.38 4.21 -2.50
C TYR A 349 -17.05 3.97 -1.15
N ALA A 350 -18.33 4.33 -1.00
CA ALA A 350 -19.09 4.14 0.22
C ALA A 350 -19.24 2.66 0.58
N ASN A 351 -19.45 1.78 -0.40
CA ASN A 351 -19.48 0.33 -0.15
C ASN A 351 -18.14 -0.17 0.42
N TRP A 352 -17.01 0.35 -0.06
CA TRP A 352 -15.69 0.03 0.48
C TRP A 352 -15.48 0.57 1.89
N CYS A 353 -15.85 1.84 2.13
CA CYS A 353 -15.79 2.42 3.47
C CYS A 353 -16.69 1.67 4.46
N LEU A 354 -17.88 1.23 4.02
CA LEU A 354 -18.79 0.43 4.82
C LEU A 354 -18.20 -0.94 5.14
N ALA A 355 -17.64 -1.64 4.14
CA ALA A 355 -16.96 -2.90 4.37
C ALA A 355 -15.81 -2.75 5.38
N MET A 356 -14.98 -1.71 5.21
CA MET A 356 -13.89 -1.40 6.14
C MET A 356 -14.41 -1.11 7.55
N ALA A 357 -15.45 -0.29 7.67
CA ALA A 357 -16.08 0.06 8.94
C ALA A 357 -16.65 -1.18 9.64
N VAL A 358 -17.30 -2.09 8.91
CA VAL A 358 -17.84 -3.34 9.46
C VAL A 358 -16.71 -4.22 10.00
N VAL A 359 -15.61 -4.39 9.26
CA VAL A 359 -14.50 -5.22 9.78
C VAL A 359 -13.80 -4.54 10.95
N MET A 360 -13.60 -3.22 10.89
CA MET A 360 -13.00 -2.48 12.00
C MET A 360 -13.87 -2.50 13.25
N ALA A 361 -15.18 -2.32 13.11
CA ALA A 361 -16.12 -2.42 14.22
C ALA A 361 -16.17 -3.84 14.80
N TRP A 362 -16.15 -4.86 13.95
CA TRP A 362 -16.09 -6.25 14.40
C TRP A 362 -14.78 -6.55 15.14
N GLY A 363 -13.63 -6.19 14.57
CA GLY A 363 -12.33 -6.37 15.21
C GLY A 363 -12.23 -5.62 16.54
N ALA A 364 -12.70 -4.37 16.61
CA ALA A 364 -12.70 -3.61 17.85
C ALA A 364 -13.68 -4.15 18.88
N ALA A 365 -14.85 -4.67 18.47
CA ALA A 365 -15.80 -5.32 19.37
C ALA A 365 -15.20 -6.58 20.04
N MET A 366 -14.32 -7.30 19.35
CA MET A 366 -13.61 -8.44 19.92
C MET A 366 -12.61 -8.05 21.02
N THR A 367 -12.05 -6.82 20.98
CA THR A 367 -11.07 -6.37 21.98
C THR A 367 -11.69 -6.00 23.34
N GLY A 368 -13.00 -5.73 23.40
CA GLY A 368 -13.67 -5.26 24.62
C GLY A 368 -13.25 -3.87 25.13
N GLN A 369 -12.27 -3.21 24.49
CA GLN A 369 -11.70 -1.94 24.95
C GLN A 369 -12.32 -0.74 24.18
N PRO A 370 -13.01 0.20 24.85
CA PRO A 370 -13.70 1.31 24.17
C PRO A 370 -12.73 2.27 23.47
N ALA A 371 -11.50 2.42 23.99
CA ALA A 371 -10.45 3.22 23.38
C ALA A 371 -10.02 2.70 22.00
N VAL A 372 -9.95 1.37 21.86
CA VAL A 372 -9.59 0.70 20.59
C VAL A 372 -10.70 0.86 19.57
N VAL A 373 -11.97 0.74 20.01
CA VAL A 373 -13.14 1.04 19.18
C VAL A 373 -13.13 2.48 18.70
N ALA A 374 -12.88 3.45 19.60
CA ALA A 374 -12.78 4.86 19.23
C ALA A 374 -11.67 5.10 18.19
N LEU A 375 -10.49 4.50 18.39
CA LEU A 375 -9.36 4.61 17.47
C LEU A 375 -9.65 3.97 16.10
N ALA A 376 -10.30 2.80 16.08
CA ALA A 376 -10.72 2.12 14.86
C ALA A 376 -11.76 2.93 14.07
N LEU A 377 -12.76 3.48 14.76
CA LEU A 377 -13.77 4.34 14.12
C LEU A 377 -13.16 5.64 13.59
N LEU A 378 -12.29 6.29 14.38
CA LEU A 378 -11.64 7.53 13.99
C LEU A 378 -10.69 7.33 12.81
N SER A 379 -9.93 6.23 12.80
CA SER A 379 -9.07 5.87 11.67
C SER A 379 -9.88 5.55 10.42
N THR A 380 -10.99 4.79 10.54
CA THR A 380 -11.93 4.56 9.42
C THR A 380 -12.45 5.88 8.87
N ALA A 381 -12.91 6.78 9.73
CA ALA A 381 -13.47 8.07 9.35
C ALA A 381 -12.42 8.95 8.65
N ALA A 382 -11.22 9.05 9.23
CA ALA A 382 -10.11 9.80 8.66
C ALA A 382 -9.74 9.27 7.27
N MET A 383 -9.63 7.94 7.13
CA MET A 383 -9.38 7.28 5.86
C MET A 383 -10.51 7.52 4.85
N ALA A 384 -11.76 7.42 5.27
CA ALA A 384 -12.92 7.64 4.42
C ALA A 384 -12.98 9.09 3.90
N VAL A 385 -12.64 10.07 4.74
CA VAL A 385 -12.62 11.48 4.35
C VAL A 385 -11.39 11.80 3.48
N LEU A 386 -10.22 11.25 3.81
CA LEU A 386 -9.01 11.43 3.00
C LEU A 386 -9.14 10.78 1.62
N GLY A 387 -9.66 9.55 1.55
CA GLY A 387 -9.96 8.90 0.29
C GLY A 387 -11.02 9.66 -0.52
N ALA A 388 -11.99 10.30 0.13
CA ALA A 388 -12.94 11.20 -0.54
C ALA A 388 -12.24 12.42 -1.16
N ALA A 389 -11.38 13.09 -0.39
CA ALA A 389 -10.56 14.18 -0.90
C ALA A 389 -9.67 13.73 -2.07
N MET A 390 -9.13 12.51 -2.00
CA MET A 390 -8.25 11.89 -2.97
C MET A 390 -8.86 11.76 -4.36
N TRP A 391 -10.12 11.31 -4.48
CA TRP A 391 -10.79 11.24 -5.79
C TRP A 391 -11.52 12.53 -6.16
N LEU A 392 -11.98 13.34 -5.20
CA LEU A 392 -12.65 14.62 -5.47
C LEU A 392 -11.71 15.68 -6.06
N ARG A 393 -10.46 15.75 -5.60
CA ARG A 393 -9.52 16.79 -6.06
C ARG A 393 -9.17 16.66 -7.54
N PRO A 394 -8.80 15.47 -8.07
CA PRO A 394 -8.72 15.26 -9.50
C PRO A 394 -10.00 15.75 -10.17
N LEU A 395 -11.19 15.28 -9.78
CA LEU A 395 -12.46 15.76 -10.38
C LEU A 395 -12.64 17.29 -10.34
N ALA A 396 -12.10 17.98 -9.32
CA ALA A 396 -12.09 19.43 -9.21
C ALA A 396 -11.04 20.15 -10.09
N GLY A 397 -10.30 19.41 -10.92
CA GLY A 397 -9.22 19.91 -11.78
C GLY A 397 -7.96 20.25 -10.99
N GLN A 398 -7.83 19.73 -9.77
CA GLN A 398 -6.63 19.85 -8.98
C GLN A 398 -5.83 18.55 -9.13
N PRO A 399 -4.60 18.60 -9.66
CA PRO A 399 -3.79 17.39 -9.72
C PRO A 399 -3.59 16.90 -8.29
N TRP A 400 -3.98 15.66 -8.02
CA TRP A 400 -3.51 15.00 -6.82
C TRP A 400 -2.02 14.79 -7.02
N ASN A 401 -1.20 15.55 -6.30
CA ASN A 401 0.24 15.41 -6.36
C ASN A 401 0.60 14.17 -5.52
N LEU A 402 0.34 13.00 -6.11
CA LEU A 402 0.56 11.68 -5.52
C LEU A 402 1.95 11.63 -4.90
N ASP A 403 2.97 12.16 -5.55
CA ASP A 403 4.37 12.13 -5.08
C ASP A 403 4.64 12.83 -3.74
N ALA A 404 3.80 13.78 -3.30
CA ALA A 404 3.92 14.41 -1.98
C ALA A 404 3.09 13.68 -0.91
N TRP A 405 2.02 13.02 -1.34
CA TRP A 405 1.14 12.21 -0.50
C TRP A 405 1.40 10.70 -0.69
N THR A 406 2.46 10.26 -1.35
CA THR A 406 3.01 8.90 -1.26
C THR A 406 3.73 8.70 0.07
N ALA A 407 4.12 9.81 0.72
CA ALA A 407 4.35 9.89 2.16
C ALA A 407 3.08 9.60 2.96
N ALA A 408 1.89 9.81 2.38
CA ALA A 408 0.63 9.68 3.10
C ALA A 408 0.28 8.24 3.42
N PRO A 409 0.44 7.23 2.54
CA PRO A 409 0.39 5.83 2.96
C PRO A 409 1.34 5.55 4.12
N VAL A 410 2.56 6.09 4.11
CA VAL A 410 3.51 5.95 5.21
C VAL A 410 3.03 6.65 6.50
N LEU A 411 2.43 7.84 6.38
CA LEU A 411 1.79 8.61 7.47
C LEU A 411 0.40 8.10 7.87
N LEU A 412 -0.25 7.28 7.03
CA LEU A 412 -1.60 6.71 7.20
C LEU A 412 -1.53 5.27 7.66
N LEU A 413 -0.43 4.56 7.39
CA LEU A 413 -0.12 3.21 7.86
C LEU A 413 0.65 3.23 9.16
N GLY A 414 1.48 4.26 9.39
CA GLY A 414 2.20 4.46 10.65
C GLY A 414 1.27 4.44 11.86
N PRO A 415 0.22 5.26 11.91
CA PRO A 415 -0.71 5.28 13.04
C PRO A 415 -1.49 3.97 13.26
N PRO A 416 -2.16 3.32 12.30
CA PRO A 416 -2.86 2.06 12.58
C PRO A 416 -1.92 0.89 12.91
N LEU A 417 -0.70 0.87 12.39
CA LEU A 417 0.32 -0.10 12.80
C LEU A 417 0.89 0.21 14.19
N LEU A 418 1.09 1.49 14.51
CA LEU A 418 1.38 1.95 15.87
C LEU A 418 0.23 1.60 16.82
N GLY A 419 -1.03 1.71 16.40
CA GLY A 419 -2.20 1.36 17.19
C GLY A 419 -2.27 -0.13 17.47
N ALA A 420 -1.99 -0.96 16.47
CA ALA A 420 -1.85 -2.38 16.67
C ALA A 420 -0.72 -2.71 17.67
N THR A 421 0.41 -2.02 17.62
CA THR A 421 1.47 -2.20 18.64
C THR A 421 1.06 -1.68 20.02
N VAL A 422 0.35 -0.56 20.08
CA VAL A 422 -0.07 0.07 21.33
C VAL A 422 -1.10 -0.77 22.08
N VAL A 423 -2.02 -1.39 21.34
CA VAL A 423 -3.03 -2.29 21.92
C VAL A 423 -2.39 -3.65 22.24
N ALA A 424 -1.40 -4.13 21.46
CA ALA A 424 -0.72 -5.40 21.72
C ALA A 424 0.14 -5.40 22.98
N PHE A 425 0.62 -4.22 23.40
CA PHE A 425 1.53 -4.06 24.53
C PHE A 425 0.92 -3.26 25.68
N ASP A 426 -0.42 -3.27 25.80
CA ASP A 426 -1.17 -2.63 26.89
C ASP A 426 -0.82 -1.14 27.11
N GLY A 427 -0.42 -0.48 26.02
CA GLY A 427 0.23 0.83 26.01
C GLY A 427 -0.75 1.99 26.07
N ALA A 428 -1.56 2.11 27.13
CA ALA A 428 -2.50 3.23 27.31
C ALA A 428 -1.86 4.62 27.03
N LEU A 429 -0.56 4.76 27.31
CA LEU A 429 0.25 5.96 27.08
C LEU A 429 0.29 6.48 25.62
N LEU A 430 0.00 5.62 24.63
CA LEU A 430 0.11 5.99 23.23
C LEU A 430 -1.25 6.17 22.55
N VAL A 431 -2.36 5.82 23.21
CA VAL A 431 -3.71 5.97 22.66
C VAL A 431 -4.07 7.43 22.43
N GLU A 432 -3.82 8.30 23.41
CA GLU A 432 -4.12 9.74 23.33
C GLU A 432 -3.39 10.47 22.18
N PRO A 433 -2.04 10.39 22.04
CA PRO A 433 -1.36 11.05 20.93
C PRO A 433 -1.78 10.48 19.58
N MET A 434 -2.17 9.21 19.54
CA MET A 434 -2.70 8.57 18.34
C MET A 434 -4.09 9.08 17.95
N LEU A 435 -5.01 9.21 18.92
CA LEU A 435 -6.32 9.82 18.69
C LEU A 435 -6.15 11.26 18.20
N ALA A 436 -5.25 12.04 18.81
CA ALA A 436 -4.94 13.39 18.37
C ALA A 436 -4.40 13.42 16.93
N ALA A 437 -3.46 12.55 16.59
CA ALA A 437 -2.91 12.45 15.24
C ALA A 437 -3.99 12.12 14.20
N TRP A 438 -4.87 11.16 14.50
CA TRP A 438 -5.98 10.81 13.62
C TRP A 438 -7.04 11.91 13.52
N ALA A 439 -7.32 12.62 14.60
CA ALA A 439 -8.23 13.77 14.57
C ALA A 439 -7.67 14.90 13.69
N VAL A 440 -6.37 15.18 13.75
CA VAL A 440 -5.69 16.13 12.87
C VAL A 440 -5.76 15.67 11.41
N LEU A 441 -5.52 14.37 11.13
CA LEU A 441 -5.64 13.81 9.79
C LEU A 441 -7.07 13.91 9.24
N LEU A 442 -8.08 13.61 10.07
CA LEU A 442 -9.49 13.76 9.72
C LEU A 442 -9.83 15.22 9.41
N ALA A 443 -9.42 16.17 10.25
CA ALA A 443 -9.65 17.59 10.06
C ALA A 443 -8.98 18.09 8.76
N CYS A 444 -7.72 17.72 8.53
CA CYS A 444 -7.00 18.04 7.30
C CYS A 444 -7.70 17.44 6.07
N GLY A 445 -8.09 16.17 6.15
CA GLY A 445 -8.83 15.50 5.08
C GLY A 445 -10.16 16.19 4.79
N ALA A 446 -10.90 16.58 5.81
CA ALA A 446 -12.18 17.27 5.67
C ALA A 446 -12.00 18.63 5.00
N LEU A 447 -11.00 19.41 5.42
CA LEU A 447 -10.67 20.69 4.78
C LEU A 447 -10.30 20.52 3.30
N LEU A 448 -9.54 19.48 2.96
CA LEU A 448 -9.19 19.15 1.58
C LEU A 448 -10.42 18.73 0.77
N ALA A 449 -11.28 17.88 1.33
CA ALA A 449 -12.52 17.42 0.69
C ALA A 449 -13.48 18.59 0.44
N VAL A 450 -13.69 19.47 1.43
CA VAL A 450 -14.55 20.66 1.31
C VAL A 450 -14.01 21.63 0.25
N ARG A 451 -12.70 21.89 0.22
CA ARG A 451 -12.07 22.74 -0.80
C ARG A 451 -12.21 22.13 -2.20
N ALA A 452 -12.02 20.82 -2.32
CA ALA A 452 -12.19 20.10 -3.57
C ALA A 452 -13.65 20.15 -4.05
N TRP A 453 -14.59 19.94 -3.12
CA TRP A 453 -16.03 19.98 -3.38
C TRP A 453 -16.48 21.34 -3.90
N ARG A 454 -16.15 22.43 -3.20
CA ARG A 454 -16.52 23.81 -3.60
C ARG A 454 -15.99 24.14 -5.00
N ARG A 455 -14.75 23.75 -5.30
CA ARG A 455 -14.17 23.94 -6.63
C ARG A 455 -14.81 23.05 -7.69
N PHE A 456 -15.19 21.82 -7.33
CA PHE A 456 -15.91 20.94 -8.25
C PHE A 456 -17.30 21.50 -8.59
N GLU A 457 -18.00 22.07 -7.61
CA GLU A 457 -19.30 22.71 -7.83
C GLU A 457 -19.21 23.93 -8.75
N SER A 458 -18.15 24.73 -8.63
CA SER A 458 -17.96 25.94 -9.43
C SER A 458 -17.57 25.70 -10.89
N ARG A 459 -17.30 24.45 -11.31
CA ARG A 459 -16.96 24.14 -12.71
C ARG A 459 -18.20 24.22 -13.60
N ALA A 460 -18.04 24.66 -14.86
CA ALA A 460 -19.13 24.65 -15.82
C ALA A 460 -19.49 23.23 -16.30
N GLN A 461 -18.47 22.40 -16.56
CA GLN A 461 -18.61 21.00 -17.00
C GLN A 461 -17.68 20.10 -16.17
N PRO A 462 -18.18 18.96 -15.63
CA PRO A 462 -17.38 18.06 -14.78
C PRO A 462 -16.32 17.28 -15.59
N PHE A 463 -16.46 17.25 -16.91
CA PHE A 463 -15.66 16.43 -17.83
C PHE A 463 -14.61 17.21 -18.63
N LEU A 464 -14.77 18.53 -18.75
CA LEU A 464 -13.87 19.39 -19.52
C LEU A 464 -12.81 20.00 -18.61
N MET A 465 -11.53 19.78 -18.92
CA MET A 465 -10.43 20.53 -18.34
C MET A 465 -10.34 21.90 -19.00
N TYR A 466 -10.46 22.96 -18.21
CA TYR A 466 -10.12 24.32 -18.61
C TYR A 466 -8.92 24.77 -17.77
#